data_AF-A0A7Y2D5W8-F1
#
_entry.id   AF-A0A7Y2D5W8-F1
#
_cell.length_a   1.000
_cell.length_b   1.000
_cell.length_c   1.000
_cell.angle_alpha   90.00
_cell.angle_beta   90.00
_cell.angle_gamma   90.00
#
_symmetry.space_group_name_H-M   'P 1'
#
loop_
_entity.id
_entity.type
_entity.pdbx_description
1 polymer ?
#
loop_
_entity_poly.entity_id
_entity_poly.type
_entity_poly.pdbx_seq_one_letter_code
_entity_poly.pdbx_strand_id
1 'polypeptide(L)'
;FMADHDIAPWSDMPVYVPETDETKGFSSASVEKAVASGLTFRTLSETVQETYEWRSKSGEKLKAGLSTEREAELLELLWNERD
;
A
#
# COMPACT_ATOMS: atom_id res chain seq x y z
N PHE A 1 -11.02 10.92 -1.03
CA PHE A 1 -10.30 10.30 -2.15
C PHE A 1 -10.67 8.82 -2.34
N MET A 2 -10.13 7.86 -1.55
CA MET A 2 -10.34 6.42 -1.84
C MET A 2 -11.81 6.03 -2.00
N ALA A 3 -12.66 6.36 -1.02
CA ALA A 3 -14.09 6.05 -1.06
C ALA A 3 -14.83 6.84 -2.16
N ASP A 4 -14.42 8.07 -2.43
CA ASP A 4 -15.07 8.96 -3.40
C ASP A 4 -14.81 8.54 -4.86
N HIS A 5 -13.77 7.73 -5.09
CA HIS A 5 -13.41 7.21 -6.41
C HIS A 5 -13.60 5.68 -6.53
N ASP A 6 -14.49 5.11 -5.72
CA ASP A 6 -14.88 3.70 -5.77
C ASP A 6 -13.69 2.72 -5.65
N ILE A 7 -12.66 3.07 -4.89
CA ILE A 7 -11.51 2.19 -4.64
C ILE A 7 -11.85 1.25 -3.49
N ALA A 8 -12.08 -0.03 -3.80
CA ALA A 8 -12.46 -1.03 -2.81
C ALA A 8 -11.27 -1.48 -1.95
N PRO A 9 -11.41 -1.54 -0.61
CA PRO A 9 -10.40 -2.12 0.26
C PRO A 9 -10.22 -3.61 -0.02
N TRP A 10 -9.00 -4.11 0.19
CA TRP A 10 -8.58 -5.50 -0.08
C TRP A 10 -8.61 -5.99 -1.52
N SER A 11 -9.50 -5.46 -2.37
CA SER A 11 -9.60 -5.78 -3.79
C SER A 11 -8.73 -4.86 -4.63
N ASP A 12 -9.08 -3.57 -4.68
CA ASP A 12 -8.40 -2.60 -5.54
C ASP A 12 -7.12 -2.07 -4.89
N MET A 13 -7.13 -1.95 -3.56
CA MET A 13 -5.94 -1.66 -2.75
C MET A 13 -5.69 -2.81 -1.78
N PRO A 14 -4.88 -3.81 -2.19
CA PRO A 14 -4.48 -4.89 -1.31
C PRO A 14 -3.69 -4.30 -0.13
N VAL A 15 -4.06 -4.69 1.10
CA VAL A 15 -3.47 -4.16 2.36
C VAL A 15 -3.96 -2.75 2.76
N TYR A 16 -5.08 -2.29 2.23
CA TYR A 16 -5.77 -1.09 2.73
C TYR A 16 -7.09 -1.45 3.43
N VAL A 17 -7.31 -0.87 4.61
CA VAL A 17 -8.57 -0.88 5.35
C VAL A 17 -8.88 0.56 5.76
N PRO A 18 -10.07 1.11 5.45
CA PRO A 18 -10.43 2.45 5.87
C PRO A 18 -10.43 2.53 7.39
N GLU A 19 -9.95 3.64 7.94
CA GLU A 19 -10.02 3.89 9.38
C GLU A 19 -11.42 4.39 9.73
N THR A 20 -12.22 3.52 10.35
CA THR A 20 -13.53 3.82 10.92
C THR A 20 -13.48 3.55 12.42
N ASP A 21 -14.55 3.85 13.15
CA ASP A 21 -14.63 3.52 14.58
C ASP A 21 -14.48 2.00 14.84
N GLU A 22 -14.92 1.15 13.90
CA GLU A 22 -14.82 -0.31 14.02
C GLU A 22 -13.42 -0.86 13.68
N THR A 23 -12.72 -0.22 12.75
CA THR A 23 -11.40 -0.65 12.25
C THR A 23 -10.26 0.19 12.81
N LYS A 24 -10.53 1.02 13.82
CA LYS A 24 -9.54 1.88 14.42
C LYS A 24 -8.36 1.08 14.96
N GLY A 25 -7.17 1.40 14.48
CA GLY A 25 -5.94 0.68 14.83
C GLY A 25 -5.81 -0.72 14.21
N PHE A 26 -6.63 -1.09 13.22
CA PHE A 26 -6.57 -2.40 12.55
C PHE A 26 -5.15 -2.76 12.07
N SER A 27 -4.45 -1.78 11.49
CA SER A 27 -3.05 -1.93 11.02
C SER A 27 -2.01 -1.46 12.04
N SER A 28 -2.39 -1.21 13.29
CA SER A 28 -1.49 -0.72 14.33
C SER A 28 -0.98 -1.87 15.21
N ALA A 29 0.34 -2.04 15.25
CA ALA A 29 1.01 -2.97 16.15
C ALA A 29 2.26 -2.33 16.74
N SER A 30 2.46 -2.47 18.06
CA SER A 30 3.71 -2.05 18.69
C SER A 30 4.82 -3.05 18.36
N VAL A 31 5.92 -2.53 17.81
CA VAL A 31 7.14 -3.30 17.52
C VAL A 31 8.26 -3.05 18.52
N GLU A 32 7.98 -2.33 19.62
CA GLU A 32 8.98 -1.91 20.61
C GLU A 32 9.79 -3.07 21.18
N LYS A 33 9.14 -4.21 21.47
CA LYS A 33 9.83 -5.41 21.98
C LYS A 33 10.85 -5.97 21.00
N ALA A 34 10.53 -5.95 19.69
CA ALA A 34 11.43 -6.44 18.66
C ALA A 34 12.64 -5.51 18.52
N VAL A 35 12.40 -4.19 18.51
CA VAL A 35 13.46 -3.17 18.48
C VAL A 35 14.35 -3.27 19.72
N ALA A 36 13.76 -3.41 20.92
CA ALA A 36 14.50 -3.62 22.16
C ALA A 36 15.34 -4.91 22.17
N SER A 37 14.95 -5.90 21.36
CA SER A 37 15.70 -7.15 21.17
C SER A 37 16.77 -7.04 20.06
N GLY A 38 16.99 -5.86 19.50
CA GLY A 38 18.03 -5.60 18.50
C GLY A 38 17.56 -5.66 17.04
N LEU A 39 16.24 -5.74 16.77
CA LEU A 39 15.74 -5.62 15.40
C LEU A 39 16.11 -4.24 14.82
N THR A 40 16.70 -4.23 13.63
CA THR A 40 17.00 -3.03 12.85
C THR A 40 16.22 -3.07 11.54
N PHE A 41 16.04 -1.89 10.91
CA PHE A 41 15.30 -1.76 9.67
C PHE A 41 16.22 -1.32 8.55
N ARG A 42 15.97 -1.84 7.35
CA ARG A 42 16.51 -1.27 6.11
C ARG A 42 15.77 0.02 5.79
N THR A 43 16.33 0.85 4.93
CA THR A 43 15.60 2.02 4.45
C THR A 43 14.38 1.58 3.65
N LEU A 44 13.36 2.42 3.64
CA LEU A 44 12.18 2.15 2.82
C LEU A 44 12.55 2.08 1.33
N SER A 45 13.46 2.93 0.88
CA SER A 45 13.94 2.95 -0.51
C SER A 45 14.56 1.61 -0.93
N GLU A 46 15.44 1.03 -0.10
CA GLU A 46 16.01 -0.29 -0.36
C GLU A 46 14.92 -1.37 -0.44
N THR A 47 13.99 -1.36 0.51
CA THR A 47 12.89 -2.34 0.55
C THR A 47 12.02 -2.25 -0.70
N VAL A 48 11.68 -1.04 -1.15
CA VAL A 48 10.88 -0.81 -2.36
C VAL A 48 11.62 -1.29 -3.60
N GLN A 49 12.89 -0.91 -3.74
CA GLN A 49 13.69 -1.29 -4.89
C GLN A 49 13.85 -2.81 -5.00
N GLU A 50 14.26 -3.47 -3.92
CA GLU A 50 14.44 -4.93 -3.93
C GLU A 50 13.13 -5.66 -4.20
N THR A 51 12.02 -5.19 -3.62
CA THR A 51 10.69 -5.75 -3.86
C THR A 51 10.28 -5.63 -5.32
N TYR A 52 10.52 -4.46 -5.93
CA TYR A 52 10.25 -4.21 -7.34
C TYR A 52 11.10 -5.11 -8.25
N GLU A 53 12.40 -5.23 -7.98
CA GLU A 53 13.32 -6.08 -8.74
C GLU A 53 12.93 -7.56 -8.65
N TRP A 54 12.61 -8.04 -7.45
CA TRP A 54 12.10 -9.39 -7.24
C TRP A 54 10.81 -9.62 -8.02
N ARG A 55 9.86 -8.69 -7.93
CA ARG A 55 8.55 -8.79 -8.58
C ARG A 55 8.66 -8.79 -10.11
N SER A 56 9.53 -7.95 -10.65
CA SER A 56 9.77 -7.84 -12.09
C SER A 56 10.30 -9.14 -12.71
N LYS A 57 10.98 -9.98 -11.91
CA LYS A 57 11.50 -11.28 -12.35
C LYS A 57 10.46 -12.40 -12.35
N SER A 58 9.37 -12.29 -11.57
CA SER A 58 8.39 -13.39 -11.48
C SER A 58 7.53 -13.55 -12.74
N GLY A 59 7.29 -12.45 -13.48
CA GLY A 59 6.44 -12.44 -14.67
C GLY A 59 4.96 -12.79 -14.41
N GLU A 60 4.58 -13.05 -13.16
CA GLU A 60 3.21 -13.44 -12.80
C GLU A 60 2.26 -12.24 -12.95
N LYS A 61 0.99 -12.50 -13.26
CA LYS A 61 -0.04 -11.46 -13.25
C LYS A 61 -0.56 -11.25 -11.83
N LEU A 62 -0.82 -9.99 -11.47
CA LEU A 62 -1.48 -9.68 -10.20
C LEU A 62 -2.92 -10.20 -10.24
N LYS A 63 -3.38 -10.75 -9.11
CA LYS A 63 -4.75 -11.28 -8.94
C LYS A 63 -5.70 -10.28 -8.28
N ALA A 64 -5.15 -9.20 -7.74
CA ALA A 64 -5.83 -8.12 -7.04
C ALA A 64 -5.01 -6.84 -7.26
N GLY A 65 -5.62 -5.69 -7.04
CA GLY A 65 -5.08 -4.39 -7.40
C GLY A 65 -5.82 -3.75 -8.57
N LEU A 66 -5.66 -2.43 -8.68
CA LEU A 66 -6.14 -1.64 -9.80
C LEU A 66 -5.48 -2.08 -11.11
N SER A 67 -6.19 -1.89 -12.23
CA SER A 67 -5.55 -1.93 -13.55
C SER A 67 -4.63 -0.72 -13.71
N THR A 68 -3.62 -0.84 -14.57
CA THR A 68 -2.69 0.25 -14.88
C THR A 68 -3.42 1.51 -15.34
N GLU A 69 -4.48 1.35 -16.14
CA GLU A 69 -5.28 2.46 -16.68
C GLU A 69 -6.05 3.18 -15.57
N ARG A 70 -6.69 2.42 -14.67
CA ARG A 70 -7.44 2.99 -13.55
C ARG A 70 -6.52 3.65 -12.54
N GLU A 71 -5.36 3.05 -12.26
CA GLU A 71 -4.36 3.65 -11.39
C GLU A 71 -3.85 4.98 -11.94
N ALA A 72 -3.52 5.05 -13.24
CA ALA A 72 -3.06 6.28 -13.87
C ALA A 72 -4.11 7.42 -13.79
N GLU A 73 -5.37 7.12 -14.08
CA GLU A 73 -6.48 8.08 -13.98
C GLU A 73 -6.61 8.64 -12.54
N LEU A 74 -6.59 7.75 -11.54
CA LEU A 74 -6.70 8.13 -10.13
C LEU A 74 -5.51 8.98 -9.68
N LEU A 75 -4.31 8.65 -10.14
CA LEU A 75 -3.12 9.42 -9.81
C LEU A 75 -3.18 10.84 -10.38
N GLU A 76 -3.64 11.01 -11.63
CA GLU A 76 -3.86 12.34 -12.21
C GLU A 76 -4.88 13.15 -11.41
N LEU A 77 -6.01 12.55 -11.03
CA LEU A 77 -7.01 13.20 -10.17
C LEU A 77 -6.41 13.62 -8.82
N LEU A 78 -5.66 12.72 -8.17
CA LEU A 78 -5.03 12.99 -6.88
C LEU A 78 -4.01 14.13 -6.95
N TRP A 79 -3.24 14.21 -8.04
CA TRP A 79 -2.29 15.31 -8.23
C TRP A 79 -3.00 16.64 -8.45
N ASN A 80 -4.07 16.66 -9.25
CA ASN A 80 -4.84 17.89 -9.49
C ASN A 80 -5.58 18.40 -8.24
N GLU A 81 -5.95 17.52 -7.30
CA GLU A 81 -6.56 17.91 -6.02
C GLU A 81 -5.55 18.45 -4.99
N ARG A 82 -4.24 18.21 -5.20
CA ARG A 82 -3.18 18.65 -4.28
C ARG A 82 -2.69 20.08 -4.56
N ASP A 83 -3.00 20.64 -5.72
CA ASP A 83 -2.72 22.03 -6.13
C ASP A 83 -3.87 22.97 -5.76
#